data_AF-A0A7C3ZT79-F1
#
_entry.id   AF-A0A7C3ZT79-F1
#
_cell.length_a   1.000
_cell.length_b   1.000
_cell.length_c   1.000
_cell.angle_alpha   90.00
_cell.angle_beta   90.00
_cell.angle_gamma   90.00
#
_symmetry.space_group_name_H-M   'P 1'
#
loop_
_entity.id
_entity.type
_entity.pdbx_description
1 polymer ?
#
loop_
_entity_poly.entity_id
_entity_poly.type
_entity_poly.pdbx_seq_one_letter_code
_entity_poly.pdbx_strand_id
1 'polypeptide(L)'
;MVELIRIPLNDIVSKIKEKTGLSEQQILEKVDKKCQQLAGLVSKDGAAHIIANELGVKLLEHGGRQKIKDIFAGMRSVEIVGRILQVYEPKDFTRSDGTPGKVGSFSIGDETGMTRVVCWGEQTSILRDLKPGIIALIVNAQARDNNRGFKELHLSEQSRVAVNPPGETVGEVKERSQAARKAIKELSEQDANVEILGTITESFAPKFFEICPQCNKSAKQGNCAQHGQVTPNYSCVFNVILDDGSDNIRVVFFRNQMERLLNKSTEDILAYRENLDSFEQVRSDLLGHIIKVVGKVNRNMFFDRLEFVAQLVFANPNPDEELARLSAQA
;
A
#
# COMPACT_ATOMS: atom_id res chain seq x y z
N MET A 1 -3.50 -27.21 -2.42
CA MET A 1 -2.10 -26.75 -2.44
C MET A 1 -1.89 -25.82 -1.25
N VAL A 2 -0.88 -26.09 -0.41
CA VAL A 2 -0.47 -25.16 0.65
C VAL A 2 0.40 -24.10 -0.02
N GLU A 3 -0.01 -22.85 0.07
CA GLU A 3 0.76 -21.73 -0.46
C GLU A 3 2.00 -21.57 0.43
N LEU A 4 3.19 -21.61 -0.18
CA LEU A 4 4.46 -21.53 0.55
C LEU A 4 4.61 -20.11 1.12
N ILE A 5 4.93 -19.99 2.41
CA ILE A 5 5.13 -18.66 3.02
C ILE A 5 6.42 -18.05 2.46
N ARG A 6 6.32 -16.86 1.88
CA ARG A 6 7.47 -16.15 1.27
C ARG A 6 7.97 -15.06 2.19
N ILE A 7 9.12 -15.28 2.81
CA ILE A 7 9.81 -14.28 3.63
C ILE A 7 10.99 -13.72 2.83
N PRO A 8 11.06 -12.39 2.60
CA PRO A 8 12.20 -11.77 1.92
C PRO A 8 13.53 -12.01 2.65
N LEU A 9 14.62 -12.11 1.89
CA LEU A 9 15.97 -12.34 2.43
C LEU A 9 16.34 -11.35 3.55
N ASN A 10 16.07 -10.06 3.34
CA ASN A 10 16.42 -9.02 4.31
C ASN A 10 15.66 -9.20 5.64
N ASP A 11 14.41 -9.67 5.60
CA ASP A 11 13.63 -9.95 6.80
C ASP A 11 14.18 -11.17 7.54
N ILE A 12 14.58 -12.23 6.82
CA ILE A 12 15.23 -13.41 7.40
C ILE A 12 16.56 -13.02 8.07
N VAL A 13 17.40 -12.26 7.37
CA VAL A 13 18.68 -11.78 7.88
C VAL A 13 18.50 -10.92 9.12
N SER A 14 17.51 -10.00 9.10
CA SER A 14 17.19 -9.15 10.24
C SER A 14 16.78 -9.99 11.47
N LYS A 15 15.93 -11.01 11.29
CA LYS A 15 15.53 -11.92 12.37
C LYS A 15 16.69 -12.75 12.90
N ILE A 16 17.56 -13.27 12.03
CA ILE A 16 18.76 -13.99 12.45
C ILE A 16 19.68 -13.07 13.26
N LYS A 17 19.93 -11.85 12.76
CA LYS A 17 20.75 -10.84 13.44
C LYS A 17 20.22 -10.53 14.84
N GLU A 18 18.91 -10.29 14.96
CA GLU A 18 18.26 -10.00 16.25
C GLU A 18 18.39 -11.15 17.26
N LYS A 19 18.26 -12.41 16.80
CA LYS A 19 18.27 -13.59 17.68
C LYS A 19 19.65 -14.16 17.99
N THR A 20 20.63 -13.95 17.11
CA THR A 20 21.96 -14.56 17.22
C THR A 20 23.07 -13.55 17.50
N GLY A 21 22.82 -12.25 17.29
CA GLY A 21 23.83 -11.20 17.40
C GLY A 21 24.86 -11.19 16.27
N LEU A 22 24.73 -12.05 15.26
CA LEU A 22 25.62 -12.08 14.09
C LEU A 22 25.47 -10.80 13.26
N SER A 23 26.59 -10.32 12.69
CA SER A 23 26.54 -9.22 11.72
C SER A 23 25.87 -9.66 10.41
N GLU A 24 25.29 -8.69 9.71
CA GLU A 24 24.64 -8.92 8.41
C GLU A 24 25.60 -9.57 7.39
N GLN A 25 26.84 -9.09 7.33
CA GLN A 25 27.87 -9.66 6.47
C GLN A 25 28.14 -11.14 6.78
N GLN A 26 28.28 -11.51 8.07
CA GLN A 26 28.48 -12.90 8.48
C GLN A 26 27.31 -13.80 8.11
N ILE A 27 26.07 -13.29 8.21
CA ILE A 27 24.87 -14.02 7.84
C ILE A 27 24.85 -14.23 6.32
N LEU A 28 25.08 -13.18 5.53
CA LEU A 28 25.12 -13.27 4.07
C LEU A 28 26.21 -14.20 3.56
N GLU A 29 27.40 -14.19 4.16
CA GLU A 29 28.47 -15.15 3.84
C GLU A 29 28.06 -16.60 4.11
N LYS A 30 27.32 -16.86 5.21
CA LYS A 30 26.77 -18.20 5.50
C LYS A 30 25.72 -18.61 4.48
N VAL A 31 24.84 -17.68 4.08
CA VAL A 31 23.81 -17.91 3.05
C VAL A 31 24.45 -18.23 1.71
N ASP A 32 25.44 -17.44 1.28
CA ASP A 32 26.12 -17.64 -0.01
C ASP A 32 26.89 -18.97 -0.04
N LYS A 33 27.58 -19.32 1.06
CA LYS A 33 28.21 -20.64 1.21
C LYS A 33 27.18 -21.77 1.12
N LYS A 34 26.00 -21.62 1.73
CA LYS A 34 24.92 -22.62 1.68
C LYS A 34 24.34 -22.76 0.27
N CYS A 35 24.12 -21.66 -0.44
CA CYS A 35 23.71 -21.70 -1.85
C CYS A 35 24.72 -22.47 -2.73
N GLN A 36 26.02 -22.22 -2.54
CA GLN A 36 27.09 -22.91 -3.26
C GLN A 36 27.15 -24.40 -2.92
N GLN A 37 27.03 -24.76 -1.64
CA GLN A 37 26.98 -26.16 -1.18
C GLN A 37 25.81 -26.93 -1.80
N LEU A 38 24.68 -26.26 -2.02
CA LEU A 38 23.49 -26.84 -2.64
C LEU A 38 23.49 -26.69 -4.16
N ALA A 39 24.62 -26.35 -4.77
CA ALA A 39 24.83 -26.25 -6.22
C ALA A 39 23.74 -25.45 -6.97
N GLY A 40 23.22 -24.39 -6.34
CA GLY A 40 22.17 -23.54 -6.94
C GLY A 40 20.77 -24.15 -6.96
N LEU A 41 20.54 -25.29 -6.29
CA LEU A 41 19.20 -25.90 -6.15
C LEU A 41 18.24 -25.03 -5.32
N VAL A 42 18.78 -24.08 -4.56
CA VAL A 42 18.00 -23.14 -3.74
C VAL A 42 18.39 -21.70 -4.04
N SER A 43 17.40 -20.82 -4.00
CA SER A 43 17.59 -19.37 -4.05
C SER A 43 18.22 -18.84 -2.75
N LYS A 44 18.66 -17.57 -2.75
CA LYS A 44 19.28 -16.96 -1.55
C LYS A 44 18.33 -16.90 -0.36
N ASP A 45 17.06 -16.58 -0.58
CA ASP A 45 15.99 -16.63 0.42
C ASP A 45 15.79 -18.07 0.94
N GLY A 46 15.79 -19.07 0.05
CA GLY A 46 15.73 -20.49 0.43
C GLY A 46 16.94 -20.93 1.28
N ALA A 47 18.15 -20.52 0.92
CA ALA A 47 19.34 -20.77 1.71
C ALA A 47 19.33 -20.04 3.06
N ALA A 48 18.81 -18.82 3.12
CA ALA A 48 18.63 -18.09 4.36
C ALA A 48 17.62 -18.75 5.30
N HIS A 49 16.55 -19.34 4.77
CA HIS A 49 15.65 -20.19 5.55
C HIS A 49 16.37 -21.39 6.19
N ILE A 50 17.26 -22.05 5.45
CA ILE A 50 18.07 -23.16 5.96
C ILE A 50 18.99 -22.69 7.07
N ILE A 51 19.71 -21.58 6.86
CA ILE A 51 20.60 -20.99 7.87
C ILE A 51 19.83 -20.58 9.12
N ALA A 52 18.65 -19.98 8.98
CA ALA A 52 17.81 -19.66 10.13
C ALA A 52 17.49 -20.90 10.96
N ASN A 53 17.10 -21.99 10.31
CA ASN A 53 16.78 -23.26 10.99
C ASN A 53 18.02 -23.89 11.64
N GLU A 54 19.18 -23.88 10.96
CA GLU A 54 20.45 -24.37 11.51
C GLU A 54 20.89 -23.60 12.76
N LEU A 55 20.57 -22.30 12.81
CA LEU A 55 20.82 -21.43 13.96
C LEU A 55 19.70 -21.48 15.02
N GLY A 56 18.69 -22.32 14.85
CA GLY A 56 17.56 -22.43 15.78
C GLY A 56 16.63 -21.21 15.78
N VAL A 57 16.69 -20.36 14.75
CA VAL A 57 15.88 -19.15 14.61
C VAL A 57 14.55 -19.50 13.97
N LYS A 58 13.47 -19.42 14.75
CA LYS A 58 12.09 -19.52 14.23
C LYS A 58 11.71 -18.23 13.53
N LEU A 59 11.47 -18.31 12.21
CA LEU A 59 11.14 -17.13 11.38
C LEU A 59 9.68 -16.67 11.52
N LEU A 60 8.80 -17.58 11.95
CA LEU A 60 7.39 -17.34 12.15
C LEU A 60 6.95 -17.99 13.46
N GLU A 61 6.17 -17.27 14.25
CA GLU A 61 5.43 -17.88 15.36
C GLU A 61 4.13 -18.47 14.82
N HIS A 62 3.79 -19.68 15.27
CA HIS A 62 2.55 -20.34 14.84
C HIS A 62 1.42 -19.96 15.80
N GLY A 63 0.42 -19.26 15.28
CA GLY A 63 -0.74 -18.82 16.05
C GLY A 63 -0.52 -17.50 16.79
N GLY A 64 -1.63 -16.87 17.17
CA GLY A 64 -1.63 -15.62 17.93
C GLY A 64 -1.57 -14.36 17.06
N ARG A 65 -1.72 -13.22 17.75
CA ARG A 65 -1.77 -11.89 17.16
C ARG A 65 -0.41 -11.49 16.60
N GLN A 66 -0.42 -11.04 15.35
CA GLN A 66 0.76 -10.59 14.63
C GLN A 66 0.83 -9.06 14.60
N LYS A 67 2.06 -8.55 14.49
CA LYS A 67 2.29 -7.17 14.06
C LYS A 67 2.36 -7.09 12.55
N ILE A 68 1.97 -5.95 11.97
CA ILE A 68 1.88 -5.79 10.52
C ILE A 68 3.22 -6.05 9.83
N LYS A 69 4.35 -5.66 10.44
CA LYS A 69 5.68 -5.94 9.88
C LYS A 69 6.00 -7.42 9.69
N ASP A 70 5.39 -8.28 10.50
CA ASP A 70 5.65 -9.72 10.55
C ASP A 70 4.66 -10.54 9.72
N ILE A 71 3.82 -9.87 8.93
CA ILE A 71 2.91 -10.52 7.98
C ILE A 71 3.65 -10.80 6.68
N PHE A 72 3.65 -12.07 6.26
CA PHE A 72 4.26 -12.55 5.03
C PHE A 72 3.23 -13.25 4.15
N ALA A 73 3.37 -13.12 2.83
CA ALA A 73 2.48 -13.78 1.88
C ALA A 73 2.49 -15.30 2.09
N GLY A 74 1.31 -15.92 2.01
CA GLY A 74 1.09 -17.34 2.30
C GLY A 74 0.69 -17.62 3.76
N MET A 75 0.81 -16.66 4.68
CA MET A 75 0.30 -16.82 6.05
C MET A 75 -1.23 -16.94 6.05
N ARG A 76 -1.73 -17.87 6.86
CA ARG A 76 -3.16 -18.12 7.07
C ARG A 76 -3.53 -17.86 8.51
N SER A 77 -4.81 -17.65 8.75
CA SER A 77 -5.35 -17.40 10.09
C SER A 77 -4.67 -16.23 10.80
N VAL A 78 -4.33 -15.18 10.04
CA VAL A 78 -3.66 -13.99 10.57
C VAL A 78 -4.65 -13.23 11.44
N GLU A 79 -4.22 -12.91 12.66
CA GLU A 79 -4.91 -12.01 13.57
C GLU A 79 -4.08 -10.73 13.74
N ILE A 80 -4.68 -9.55 13.53
CA ILE A 80 -4.04 -8.26 13.80
C ILE A 80 -4.98 -7.28 14.48
N VAL A 81 -4.42 -6.36 15.24
CA VAL A 81 -5.10 -5.17 15.74
C VAL A 81 -4.41 -3.95 15.17
N GLY A 82 -5.18 -3.03 14.62
CA GLY A 82 -4.64 -1.80 14.08
C GLY A 82 -5.69 -0.71 13.95
N ARG A 83 -5.22 0.50 13.69
CA ARG A 83 -6.04 1.69 13.45
C ARG A 83 -6.36 1.78 11.96
N ILE A 84 -7.62 2.01 11.64
CA ILE A 84 -8.06 2.28 10.27
C ILE A 84 -7.46 3.60 9.82
N LEU A 85 -6.74 3.56 8.71
CA LEU A 85 -6.11 4.73 8.10
C LEU A 85 -6.94 5.27 6.94
N GLN A 86 -7.61 4.37 6.21
CA GLN A 86 -8.42 4.74 5.05
C GLN A 86 -9.42 3.64 4.74
N VAL A 87 -10.62 4.03 4.30
CA VAL A 87 -11.62 3.11 3.77
C VAL A 87 -11.81 3.46 2.29
N TYR A 88 -11.73 2.47 1.41
CA TYR A 88 -11.89 2.67 -0.02
C TYR A 88 -13.31 2.26 -0.45
N GLU A 89 -13.88 2.98 -1.41
CA GLU A 89 -15.18 2.62 -1.95
C GLU A 89 -15.17 1.21 -2.56
N PRO A 90 -16.20 0.39 -2.26
CA PRO A 90 -16.33 -0.92 -2.87
C PRO A 90 -16.60 -0.80 -4.37
N LYS A 91 -16.21 -1.82 -5.11
CA LYS A 91 -16.37 -1.93 -6.57
C LYS A 91 -17.09 -3.21 -6.92
N ASP A 92 -18.07 -3.11 -7.79
CA ASP A 92 -18.72 -4.28 -8.38
C ASP A 92 -17.97 -4.74 -9.63
N PHE A 93 -17.97 -6.05 -9.86
CA PHE A 93 -17.37 -6.70 -11.01
C PHE A 93 -18.21 -7.89 -11.46
N THR A 94 -17.97 -8.35 -12.68
CA THR A 94 -18.59 -9.57 -13.21
C THR A 94 -17.55 -10.69 -13.11
N ARG A 95 -17.92 -11.81 -12.48
CA ARG A 95 -17.07 -13.01 -12.41
C ARG A 95 -16.99 -13.68 -13.78
N SER A 96 -16.04 -14.61 -13.93
CA SER A 96 -15.86 -15.38 -15.17
C SER A 96 -17.09 -16.24 -15.53
N ASP A 97 -17.91 -16.60 -14.53
CA ASP A 97 -19.17 -17.32 -14.70
C ASP A 97 -20.37 -16.40 -15.00
N GLY A 98 -20.15 -15.09 -15.17
CA GLY A 98 -21.19 -14.09 -15.43
C GLY A 98 -21.91 -13.58 -14.18
N THR A 99 -21.65 -14.13 -12.98
CA THR A 99 -22.32 -13.68 -11.75
C THR A 99 -21.75 -12.34 -11.23
N PRO A 100 -22.56 -11.50 -10.55
CA PRO A 100 -22.08 -10.26 -9.96
C PRO A 100 -21.23 -10.53 -8.72
N GLY A 101 -20.08 -9.87 -8.63
CA GLY A 101 -19.18 -9.89 -7.48
C GLY A 101 -18.95 -8.48 -6.95
N LYS A 102 -18.60 -8.37 -5.68
CA LYS A 102 -18.26 -7.11 -5.01
C LYS A 102 -16.92 -7.25 -4.30
N VAL A 103 -16.06 -6.26 -4.45
CA VAL A 103 -14.78 -6.17 -3.77
C VAL A 103 -14.66 -4.84 -3.06
N GLY A 104 -14.16 -4.86 -1.85
CA GLY A 104 -13.96 -3.68 -1.03
C GLY A 104 -12.62 -3.74 -0.34
N SER A 105 -12.12 -2.62 0.17
CA SER A 105 -10.87 -2.64 0.90
C SER A 105 -10.72 -1.46 1.83
N PHE A 106 -9.80 -1.57 2.79
CA PHE A 106 -9.37 -0.50 3.67
C PHE A 106 -7.89 -0.66 4.01
N SER A 107 -7.26 0.41 4.48
CA SER A 107 -5.90 0.40 5.00
C SER A 107 -5.95 0.42 6.53
N ILE A 108 -5.16 -0.46 7.15
CA ILE A 108 -5.02 -0.57 8.60
C ILE A 108 -3.53 -0.46 8.96
N GLY A 109 -3.22 0.20 10.07
CA GLY A 109 -1.86 0.36 10.55
C GLY A 109 -1.69 0.14 12.04
N ASP A 110 -0.48 -0.24 12.44
CA ASP A 110 -0.03 -0.38 13.83
C ASP A 110 1.32 0.32 14.00
N GLU A 111 1.96 0.18 15.16
CA GLU A 111 3.27 0.79 15.42
C GLU A 111 4.43 0.21 14.58
N THR A 112 4.16 -0.82 13.77
CA THR A 112 5.14 -1.53 12.95
C THR A 112 4.98 -1.30 11.46
N GLY A 113 3.83 -0.78 11.00
CA GLY A 113 3.60 -0.44 9.61
C GLY A 113 2.12 -0.37 9.26
N MET A 114 1.83 -0.47 7.96
CA MET A 114 0.46 -0.55 7.47
C MET A 114 0.29 -1.60 6.37
N THR A 115 -0.91 -2.14 6.25
CA THR A 115 -1.29 -3.06 5.18
C THR A 115 -2.70 -2.77 4.67
N ARG A 116 -2.99 -3.25 3.46
CA ARG A 116 -4.32 -3.21 2.88
C ARG A 116 -5.07 -4.48 3.26
N VAL A 117 -6.34 -4.32 3.62
CA VAL A 117 -7.27 -5.42 3.86
C VAL A 117 -8.29 -5.43 2.74
N VAL A 118 -8.48 -6.57 2.09
CA VAL A 118 -9.38 -6.79 0.97
C VAL A 118 -10.55 -7.64 1.42
N CYS A 119 -11.75 -7.13 1.19
CA CYS A 119 -13.02 -7.74 1.53
C CYS A 119 -13.72 -8.22 0.25
N TRP A 120 -14.25 -9.43 0.25
CA TRP A 120 -14.94 -10.01 -0.90
C TRP A 120 -16.40 -10.32 -0.58
N GLY A 121 -17.31 -10.07 -1.52
CA GLY A 121 -18.73 -10.41 -1.38
C GLY A 121 -19.36 -9.78 -0.14
N GLU A 122 -20.01 -10.61 0.69
CA GLU A 122 -20.67 -10.20 1.94
C GLU A 122 -19.74 -9.50 2.92
N GLN A 123 -18.43 -9.84 2.93
CA GLN A 123 -17.47 -9.17 3.81
C GLN A 123 -17.31 -7.67 3.49
N THR A 124 -17.72 -7.20 2.31
CA THR A 124 -17.67 -5.77 1.98
C THR A 124 -18.64 -4.93 2.80
N SER A 125 -19.62 -5.54 3.46
CA SER A 125 -20.58 -4.87 4.34
C SER A 125 -19.91 -4.15 5.52
N ILE A 126 -18.80 -4.69 6.04
CA ILE A 126 -18.04 -4.12 7.17
C ILE A 126 -17.55 -2.70 6.89
N LEU A 127 -17.32 -2.34 5.63
CA LEU A 127 -16.78 -1.04 5.26
C LEU A 127 -17.67 0.13 5.71
N ARG A 128 -18.97 -0.12 5.91
CA ARG A 128 -19.92 0.88 6.42
C ARG A 128 -19.67 1.26 7.88
N ASP A 129 -19.07 0.34 8.63
CA ASP A 129 -18.79 0.50 10.07
C ASP A 129 -17.37 1.01 10.32
N LEU A 130 -16.55 1.12 9.27
CA LEU A 130 -15.17 1.58 9.35
C LEU A 130 -15.04 3.06 8.98
N LYS A 131 -14.21 3.77 9.73
CA LYS A 131 -13.81 5.17 9.49
C LYS A 131 -12.36 5.36 9.90
N PRO A 132 -11.61 6.28 9.27
CA PRO A 132 -10.27 6.64 9.73
C PRO A 132 -10.25 6.94 11.24
N GLY A 133 -9.24 6.42 11.95
CA GLY A 133 -9.08 6.58 13.40
C GLY A 133 -9.63 5.45 14.27
N ILE A 134 -10.57 4.65 13.77
CA ILE A 134 -11.15 3.50 14.49
C ILE A 134 -10.11 2.40 14.72
N ILE A 135 -10.15 1.73 15.87
CA ILE A 135 -9.36 0.50 16.09
C ILE A 135 -10.18 -0.70 15.62
N ALA A 136 -9.57 -1.58 14.83
CA ALA A 136 -10.18 -2.81 14.37
C ALA A 136 -9.30 -4.02 14.73
N LEU A 137 -9.94 -5.08 15.22
CA LEU A 137 -9.37 -6.42 15.34
C LEU A 137 -9.82 -7.25 14.14
N ILE A 138 -8.87 -7.75 13.37
CA ILE A 138 -9.10 -8.64 12.24
C ILE A 138 -8.64 -10.02 12.65
N VAL A 139 -9.54 -11.01 12.53
CA VAL A 139 -9.28 -12.41 12.86
C VAL A 139 -9.44 -13.26 11.61
N ASN A 140 -8.60 -14.28 11.45
CA ASN A 140 -8.62 -15.23 10.35
C ASN A 140 -8.45 -14.62 8.96
N ALA A 141 -7.59 -13.60 8.80
CA ALA A 141 -7.22 -13.10 7.49
C ALA A 141 -6.19 -14.01 6.79
N GLN A 142 -6.13 -13.94 5.47
CA GLN A 142 -5.12 -14.63 4.65
C GLN A 142 -4.17 -13.61 4.06
N ALA A 143 -2.87 -13.72 4.32
CA ALA A 143 -1.88 -12.85 3.72
C ALA A 143 -1.57 -13.32 2.30
N ARG A 144 -1.68 -12.41 1.34
CA ARG A 144 -1.39 -12.68 -0.08
C ARG A 144 -0.56 -11.55 -0.67
N ASP A 145 0.23 -11.90 -1.67
CA ASP A 145 0.73 -10.91 -2.61
C ASP A 145 -0.40 -10.57 -3.58
N ASN A 146 -0.68 -9.28 -3.75
CA ASN A 146 -1.52 -8.85 -4.85
C ASN A 146 -0.75 -8.99 -6.18
N ASN A 147 -1.44 -8.80 -7.31
CA ASN A 147 -0.84 -8.91 -8.65
C ASN A 147 0.29 -7.89 -8.93
N ARG A 148 0.59 -7.02 -7.97
CA ARG A 148 1.63 -5.99 -8.02
C ARG A 148 2.71 -6.20 -6.94
N GLY A 149 2.73 -7.36 -6.28
CA GLY A 149 3.74 -7.72 -5.28
C GLY A 149 3.59 -7.04 -3.92
N PHE A 150 2.44 -6.41 -3.63
CA PHE A 150 2.17 -5.88 -2.29
C PHE A 150 1.53 -6.95 -1.42
N LYS A 151 1.97 -7.01 -0.16
CA LYS A 151 1.33 -7.82 0.87
C LYS A 151 -0.01 -7.18 1.29
N GLU A 152 -1.08 -7.93 1.10
CA GLU A 152 -2.43 -7.56 1.51
C GLU A 152 -3.05 -8.70 2.33
N LEU A 153 -3.97 -8.34 3.21
CA LEU A 153 -4.78 -9.29 3.97
C LEU A 153 -6.12 -9.48 3.27
N HIS A 154 -6.41 -10.70 2.85
CA HIS A 154 -7.69 -11.07 2.26
C HIS A 154 -8.61 -11.65 3.34
N LEU A 155 -9.81 -11.08 3.45
CA LEU A 155 -10.87 -11.65 4.27
C LEU A 155 -11.58 -12.77 3.50
N SER A 156 -11.81 -13.89 4.17
CA SER A 156 -12.66 -15.00 3.73
C SER A 156 -13.95 -15.06 4.55
N GLU A 157 -14.82 -16.01 4.28
CA GLU A 157 -16.06 -16.23 5.05
C GLU A 157 -15.80 -16.51 6.54
N GLN A 158 -14.64 -17.07 6.88
CA GLN A 158 -14.21 -17.37 8.24
C GLN A 158 -13.56 -16.16 8.94
N SER A 159 -13.30 -15.08 8.21
CA SER A 159 -12.71 -13.88 8.78
C SER A 159 -13.74 -13.08 9.57
N ARG A 160 -13.29 -12.46 10.67
CA ARG A 160 -14.11 -11.58 11.49
C ARG A 160 -13.40 -10.25 11.68
N VAL A 161 -14.16 -9.17 11.63
CA VAL A 161 -13.68 -7.82 11.96
C VAL A 161 -14.49 -7.32 13.13
N ALA A 162 -13.83 -7.01 14.24
CA ALA A 162 -14.43 -6.37 15.39
C ALA A 162 -14.02 -4.88 15.40
N VAL A 163 -15.01 -4.00 15.48
CA VAL A 163 -14.84 -2.54 15.51
C VAL A 163 -14.79 -2.07 16.97
N ASN A 164 -13.77 -1.28 17.31
CA ASN A 164 -13.47 -0.82 18.68
C ASN A 164 -13.59 -1.94 19.74
N PRO A 165 -12.89 -3.08 19.57
CA PRO A 165 -12.91 -4.16 20.54
C PRO A 165 -12.43 -3.67 21.93
N PRO A 166 -13.12 -4.03 23.03
CA PRO A 166 -12.75 -3.61 24.37
C PRO A 166 -11.34 -4.06 24.75
N GLY A 167 -10.57 -3.16 25.38
CA GLY A 167 -9.22 -3.46 25.87
C GLY A 167 -8.12 -3.38 24.81
N GLU A 168 -8.46 -3.16 23.54
CA GLU A 168 -7.47 -3.01 22.48
C GLU A 168 -6.98 -1.57 22.36
N THR A 169 -5.66 -1.42 22.27
CA THR A 169 -5.01 -0.13 22.01
C THR A 169 -3.99 -0.29 20.90
N VAL A 170 -3.84 0.76 20.12
CA VAL A 170 -2.85 0.86 19.05
C VAL A 170 -2.05 2.12 19.33
N GLY A 171 -0.72 2.00 19.36
CA GLY A 171 0.18 3.12 19.56
C GLY A 171 0.14 4.14 18.42
N GLU A 172 1.18 4.96 18.31
CA GLU A 172 1.36 5.79 17.12
C GLU A 172 1.58 4.88 15.91
N VAL A 173 0.71 4.99 14.91
CA VAL A 173 0.84 4.19 13.70
C VAL A 173 2.07 4.67 12.96
N LYS A 174 3.05 3.78 12.76
CA LYS A 174 4.16 4.10 11.88
C LYS A 174 3.64 4.05 10.47
N GLU A 175 3.50 5.23 9.87
CA GLU A 175 3.16 5.37 8.46
C GLU A 175 4.32 4.95 7.52
N ARG A 176 5.23 4.09 7.98
CA ARG A 176 6.29 3.52 7.15
C ARG A 176 5.66 2.47 6.25
N SER A 177 5.54 2.79 4.97
CA SER A 177 5.37 1.74 3.98
C SER A 177 6.63 0.85 4.00
N GLN A 178 6.47 -0.45 3.78
CA GLN A 178 7.61 -1.34 3.56
C GLN A 178 8.26 -1.15 2.17
N ALA A 179 7.88 -0.12 1.43
CA ALA A 179 8.40 0.12 0.09
C ALA A 179 9.85 0.58 0.17
N ALA A 180 10.70 -0.01 -0.68
CA ALA A 180 12.07 0.47 -0.81
C ALA A 180 12.06 1.87 -1.44
N ARG A 181 12.82 2.82 -0.87
CA ARG A 181 12.98 4.13 -1.49
C ARG A 181 13.92 4.04 -2.68
N LYS A 182 13.56 4.71 -3.77
CA LYS A 182 14.42 4.91 -4.95
C LYS A 182 14.54 6.40 -5.26
N ALA A 183 15.66 6.76 -5.91
CA ALA A 183 15.76 8.05 -6.58
C ALA A 183 14.89 8.04 -7.84
N ILE A 184 14.33 9.18 -8.24
CA ILE A 184 13.42 9.29 -9.39
C ILE A 184 14.12 8.81 -10.68
N LYS A 185 15.40 9.14 -10.88
CA LYS A 185 16.19 8.69 -12.04
C LYS A 185 16.36 7.16 -12.15
N GLU A 186 16.15 6.43 -11.06
CA GLU A 186 16.34 4.97 -10.98
C GLU A 186 15.03 4.20 -11.15
N LEU A 187 13.91 4.91 -11.35
CA LEU A 187 12.60 4.33 -11.55
C LEU A 187 12.52 3.61 -12.91
N SER A 188 11.84 2.46 -12.88
CA SER A 188 11.61 1.61 -14.05
C SER A 188 10.17 1.11 -14.06
N GLU A 189 9.69 0.64 -15.21
CA GLU A 189 8.32 0.09 -15.33
C GLU A 189 8.04 -1.13 -14.44
N GLN A 190 9.09 -1.77 -13.92
CA GLN A 190 8.99 -2.92 -13.02
C GLN A 190 8.73 -2.48 -11.57
N ASP A 191 8.88 -1.20 -11.26
CA ASP A 191 8.71 -0.67 -9.91
C ASP A 191 7.23 -0.59 -9.54
N ALA A 192 6.75 -1.68 -8.97
CA ALA A 192 5.35 -1.82 -8.57
C ALA A 192 5.08 -1.28 -7.15
N ASN A 193 6.09 -1.25 -6.26
CA ASN A 193 5.98 -0.82 -4.87
C ASN A 193 7.28 -0.14 -4.40
N VAL A 194 7.43 1.14 -4.73
CA VAL A 194 8.59 1.94 -4.30
C VAL A 194 8.13 3.22 -3.64
N GLU A 195 9.00 3.76 -2.80
CA GLU A 195 8.84 5.07 -2.19
C GLU A 195 9.70 6.09 -2.94
N ILE A 196 9.17 7.28 -3.14
CA ILE A 196 9.92 8.47 -3.56
C ILE A 196 9.67 9.60 -2.56
N LEU A 197 10.69 10.42 -2.34
CA LEU A 197 10.60 11.65 -1.56
C LEU A 197 11.04 12.79 -2.46
N GLY A 198 10.18 13.77 -2.68
CA GLY A 198 10.47 14.87 -3.60
C GLY A 198 9.67 16.12 -3.31
N THR A 199 10.10 17.22 -3.90
CA THR A 199 9.48 18.53 -3.80
C THR A 199 8.47 18.71 -4.93
N ILE A 200 7.28 19.22 -4.62
CA ILE A 200 6.29 19.60 -5.63
C ILE A 200 6.80 20.84 -6.38
N THR A 201 7.16 20.68 -7.65
CA THR A 201 7.64 21.78 -8.51
C THR A 201 6.54 22.35 -9.41
N GLU A 202 5.52 21.54 -9.72
CA GLU A 202 4.37 21.97 -10.51
C GLU A 202 3.10 21.24 -10.03
N SER A 203 1.98 21.96 -10.01
CA SER A 203 0.67 21.46 -9.60
C SER A 203 -0.36 21.77 -10.68
N PHE A 204 -1.15 20.78 -11.12
CA PHE A 204 -2.14 20.93 -12.19
C PHE A 204 -3.57 20.98 -11.63
N ALA A 205 -4.50 21.63 -12.32
CA ALA A 205 -5.91 21.55 -11.93
C ALA A 205 -6.44 20.10 -11.98
N PRO A 206 -7.27 19.67 -11.01
CA PRO A 206 -7.86 18.34 -10.99
C PRO A 206 -8.81 18.16 -12.18
N LYS A 207 -8.79 16.97 -12.76
CA LYS A 207 -9.71 16.58 -13.83
C LYS A 207 -10.80 15.68 -13.26
N PHE A 208 -12.04 16.15 -13.33
CA PHE A 208 -13.22 15.40 -12.90
C PHE A 208 -13.77 14.56 -14.05
N PHE A 209 -14.28 13.37 -13.71
CA PHE A 209 -14.92 12.47 -14.65
C PHE A 209 -16.05 11.70 -14.00
N GLU A 210 -16.99 11.26 -14.85
CA GLU A 210 -18.19 10.54 -14.45
C GLU A 210 -17.89 9.08 -14.13
N ILE A 211 -18.42 8.61 -13.01
CA ILE A 211 -18.35 7.23 -12.55
C ILE A 211 -19.75 6.70 -12.26
N CYS A 212 -19.95 5.40 -12.47
CA CYS A 212 -21.19 4.71 -12.17
C CYS A 212 -21.37 4.63 -10.64
N PRO A 213 -22.53 5.02 -10.08
CA PRO A 213 -22.77 4.97 -8.64
C PRO A 213 -22.84 3.54 -8.09
N GLN A 214 -22.98 2.54 -8.97
CA GLN A 214 -23.03 1.12 -8.58
C GLN A 214 -21.60 0.55 -8.53
N CYS A 215 -20.86 0.54 -9.64
CA CYS A 215 -19.55 -0.11 -9.69
C CYS A 215 -18.32 0.81 -9.65
N ASN A 216 -18.50 2.13 -9.60
CA ASN A 216 -17.41 3.13 -9.60
C ASN A 216 -16.47 3.09 -10.82
N LYS A 217 -16.87 2.41 -11.91
CA LYS A 217 -16.21 2.47 -13.22
C LYS A 217 -16.69 3.69 -14.00
N SER A 218 -15.92 4.11 -15.01
CA SER A 218 -16.28 5.24 -15.87
C SER A 218 -17.69 5.08 -16.46
N ALA A 219 -18.51 6.13 -16.33
CA ALA A 219 -19.87 6.21 -16.85
C ALA A 219 -19.97 7.41 -17.80
N LYS A 220 -19.49 7.27 -19.04
CA LYS A 220 -19.38 8.40 -19.98
C LYS A 220 -20.78 8.86 -20.40
N GLN A 221 -21.09 10.13 -20.15
CA GLN A 221 -22.41 10.72 -20.46
C GLN A 221 -23.55 9.94 -19.78
N GLY A 222 -23.29 9.48 -18.55
CA GLY A 222 -24.23 8.64 -17.79
C GLY A 222 -24.37 7.21 -18.29
N ASN A 223 -23.57 6.74 -19.25
CA ASN A 223 -23.61 5.35 -19.72
C ASN A 223 -22.48 4.51 -19.13
N CYS A 224 -22.84 3.51 -18.31
CA CYS A 224 -21.94 2.52 -17.75
C CYS A 224 -21.96 1.22 -18.57
N ALA A 225 -20.79 0.70 -18.93
CA ALA A 225 -20.68 -0.56 -19.68
C ALA A 225 -21.34 -1.78 -19.01
N GLN A 226 -21.55 -1.75 -17.68
CA GLN A 226 -22.18 -2.85 -16.94
C GLN A 226 -23.63 -2.57 -16.54
N HIS A 227 -23.99 -1.31 -16.30
CA HIS A 227 -25.29 -0.93 -15.70
C HIS A 227 -26.15 -0.08 -16.64
N GLY A 228 -25.71 0.16 -17.88
CA GLY A 228 -26.41 0.99 -18.85
C GLY A 228 -26.53 2.45 -18.38
N GLN A 229 -27.70 3.04 -18.61
CA GLN A 229 -27.98 4.43 -18.26
C GLN A 229 -28.09 4.61 -16.74
N VAL A 230 -27.28 5.51 -16.19
CA VAL A 230 -27.23 5.84 -14.77
C VAL A 230 -27.12 7.36 -14.57
N THR A 231 -27.55 7.86 -13.41
CA THR A 231 -27.16 9.19 -12.94
C THR A 231 -25.75 9.09 -12.34
N PRO A 232 -24.71 9.69 -12.98
CA PRO A 232 -23.33 9.44 -12.57
C PRO A 232 -22.96 10.17 -11.28
N ASN A 233 -22.09 9.53 -10.49
CA ASN A 233 -21.29 10.18 -9.47
C ASN A 233 -20.00 10.73 -10.11
N TYR A 234 -19.20 11.49 -9.36
CA TYR A 234 -17.94 12.05 -9.84
C TYR A 234 -16.73 11.56 -9.06
N SER A 235 -15.63 11.41 -9.79
CA SER A 235 -14.29 11.19 -9.23
C SER A 235 -13.30 12.10 -9.94
N CYS A 236 -12.07 12.17 -9.43
CA CYS A 236 -11.04 13.05 -9.99
C CYS A 236 -9.67 12.39 -10.05
N VAL A 237 -8.86 12.91 -10.97
CA VAL A 237 -7.41 12.73 -11.01
C VAL A 237 -6.76 14.10 -10.85
N PHE A 238 -5.81 14.19 -9.93
CA PHE A 238 -4.99 15.35 -9.67
C PHE A 238 -3.52 14.97 -9.93
N ASN A 239 -2.77 15.84 -10.58
CA ASN A 239 -1.38 15.55 -10.94
C ASN A 239 -0.46 16.63 -10.38
N VAL A 240 0.75 16.23 -10.01
CA VAL A 240 1.86 17.16 -9.72
C VAL A 240 3.14 16.66 -10.40
N ILE A 241 4.15 17.51 -10.51
CA ILE A 241 5.52 17.10 -10.82
C ILE A 241 6.29 17.08 -9.50
N LEU A 242 6.97 15.96 -9.22
CA LEU A 242 7.92 15.85 -8.12
C LEU A 242 9.35 15.85 -8.64
N ASP A 243 10.22 16.55 -7.92
CA ASP A 243 11.67 16.60 -8.15
C ASP A 243 12.40 16.20 -6.87
N ASP A 244 13.33 15.26 -6.95
CA ASP A 244 14.15 14.79 -5.82
C ASP A 244 15.64 15.19 -5.95
N GLY A 245 15.96 16.07 -6.89
CA GLY A 245 17.30 16.48 -7.27
C GLY A 245 18.04 15.50 -8.20
N SER A 246 17.50 14.29 -8.41
CA SER A 246 18.06 13.29 -9.32
C SER A 246 17.42 13.33 -10.70
N ASP A 247 16.10 13.53 -10.76
CA ASP A 247 15.27 13.76 -11.94
C ASP A 247 13.88 14.25 -11.46
N ASN A 248 12.96 14.50 -12.39
CA ASN A 248 11.57 14.83 -12.09
C ASN A 248 10.59 13.81 -12.68
N ILE A 249 9.45 13.59 -12.02
CA ILE A 249 8.41 12.68 -12.49
C ILE A 249 7.01 13.23 -12.22
N ARG A 250 6.10 12.99 -13.17
CA ARG A 250 4.68 13.25 -12.96
C ARG A 250 4.10 12.23 -12.00
N VAL A 251 3.52 12.72 -10.91
CA VAL A 251 2.80 11.88 -9.93
C VAL A 251 1.30 12.08 -10.10
N VAL A 252 0.59 10.95 -10.19
CA VAL A 252 -0.85 10.85 -10.43
C VAL A 252 -1.55 10.46 -9.13
N PHE A 253 -2.42 11.34 -8.63
CA PHE A 253 -3.25 11.14 -7.45
C PHE A 253 -4.71 10.93 -7.88
N PHE A 254 -5.25 9.76 -7.58
CA PHE A 254 -6.71 9.57 -7.63
C PHE A 254 -7.37 10.24 -6.42
N ARG A 255 -8.69 10.50 -6.50
CA ARG A 255 -9.47 11.24 -5.48
C ARG A 255 -9.05 10.97 -4.04
N ASN A 256 -8.94 9.70 -3.67
CA ASN A 256 -8.63 9.25 -2.32
C ASN A 256 -7.20 9.61 -1.84
N GLN A 257 -6.24 9.75 -2.76
CA GLN A 257 -4.89 10.24 -2.46
C GLN A 257 -4.83 11.76 -2.52
N MET A 258 -5.65 12.40 -3.35
CA MET A 258 -5.83 13.85 -3.34
C MET A 258 -6.43 14.34 -2.03
N GLU A 259 -7.48 13.68 -1.51
CA GLU A 259 -8.07 13.92 -0.19
C GLU A 259 -7.00 13.91 0.91
N ARG A 260 -6.10 12.91 0.88
CA ARG A 260 -4.99 12.78 1.83
C ARG A 260 -3.94 13.88 1.67
N LEU A 261 -3.49 14.13 0.44
CA LEU A 261 -2.48 15.16 0.17
C LEU A 261 -2.95 16.54 0.62
N LEU A 262 -4.23 16.85 0.38
CA LEU A 262 -4.82 18.15 0.68
C LEU A 262 -5.44 18.24 2.07
N ASN A 263 -5.51 17.12 2.80
CA ASN A 263 -6.24 16.99 4.06
C ASN A 263 -7.68 17.55 3.95
N LYS A 264 -8.41 17.13 2.92
CA LYS A 264 -9.77 17.60 2.59
C LYS A 264 -10.75 16.44 2.47
N SER A 265 -12.02 16.68 2.78
CA SER A 265 -13.06 15.65 2.65
C SER A 265 -13.40 15.40 1.18
N THR A 266 -14.11 14.29 0.90
CA THR A 266 -14.61 14.01 -0.45
C THR A 266 -15.51 15.15 -0.96
N GLU A 267 -16.35 15.73 -0.10
CA GLU A 267 -17.23 16.84 -0.43
C GLU A 267 -16.42 18.08 -0.85
N ASP A 268 -15.39 18.44 -0.08
CA ASP A 268 -14.49 19.55 -0.43
C ASP A 268 -13.80 19.33 -1.77
N ILE A 269 -13.32 18.10 -2.02
CA ILE A 269 -12.66 17.75 -3.29
C ILE A 269 -13.64 17.85 -4.46
N LEU A 270 -14.88 17.37 -4.29
CA LEU A 270 -15.90 17.42 -5.34
C LEU A 270 -16.43 18.83 -5.58
N ALA A 271 -16.40 19.72 -4.58
CA ALA A 271 -16.81 21.11 -4.73
C ALA A 271 -15.96 21.88 -5.76
N TYR A 272 -14.68 21.52 -5.93
CA TYR A 272 -13.81 22.13 -6.96
C TYR A 272 -14.28 21.89 -8.39
N ARG A 273 -15.14 20.89 -8.63
CA ARG A 273 -15.74 20.67 -9.94
C ARG A 273 -16.59 21.85 -10.38
N GLU A 274 -17.35 22.43 -9.45
CA GLU A 274 -18.30 23.50 -9.72
C GLU A 274 -17.61 24.88 -9.71
N ASN A 275 -16.45 24.99 -9.06
CA ASN A 275 -15.65 26.20 -9.00
C ASN A 275 -14.14 25.88 -9.02
N LEU A 276 -13.59 25.68 -10.22
CA LEU A 276 -12.17 25.38 -10.40
C LEU A 276 -11.25 26.55 -9.98
N ASP A 277 -11.72 27.79 -10.08
CA ASP A 277 -10.91 28.98 -9.70
C ASP A 277 -10.56 28.94 -8.21
N SER A 278 -11.44 28.38 -7.37
CA SER A 278 -11.16 28.17 -5.95
C SER A 278 -10.02 27.18 -5.67
N PHE A 279 -9.60 26.41 -6.67
CA PHE A 279 -8.48 25.48 -6.57
C PHE A 279 -7.11 26.14 -6.84
N GLU A 280 -7.07 27.33 -7.46
CA GLU A 280 -5.81 28.00 -7.79
C GLU A 280 -4.96 28.30 -6.55
N GLN A 281 -5.60 28.73 -5.45
CA GLN A 281 -4.90 28.93 -4.17
C GLN A 281 -4.24 27.64 -3.68
N VAL A 282 -4.95 26.50 -3.76
CA VAL A 282 -4.41 25.19 -3.37
C VAL A 282 -3.23 24.81 -4.24
N ARG A 283 -3.25 25.12 -5.53
CA ARG A 283 -2.12 24.86 -6.44
C ARG A 283 -0.89 25.66 -6.01
N SER A 284 -1.06 26.94 -5.72
CA SER A 284 0.02 27.81 -5.26
C SER A 284 0.59 27.35 -3.93
N ASP A 285 -0.27 27.00 -2.97
CA ASP A 285 0.14 26.55 -1.64
C ASP A 285 0.95 25.25 -1.69
N LEU A 286 0.61 24.33 -2.60
CA LEU A 286 1.33 23.05 -2.73
C LEU A 286 2.76 23.19 -3.26
N LEU A 287 3.09 24.25 -3.99
CA LEU A 287 4.42 24.40 -4.57
C LEU A 287 5.49 24.50 -3.48
N GLY A 288 6.61 23.80 -3.68
CA GLY A 288 7.71 23.76 -2.72
C GLY A 288 7.49 22.81 -1.54
N HIS A 289 6.31 22.19 -1.39
CA HIS A 289 6.12 21.18 -0.35
C HIS A 289 6.90 19.90 -0.68
N ILE A 290 7.61 19.38 0.32
CA ILE A 290 8.25 18.07 0.24
C ILE A 290 7.21 17.03 0.64
N ILE A 291 6.95 16.08 -0.25
CA ILE A 291 6.02 14.98 0.02
C ILE A 291 6.73 13.64 -0.17
N LYS A 292 6.24 12.64 0.55
CA LYS A 292 6.66 11.25 0.39
C LYS A 292 5.53 10.47 -0.23
N VAL A 293 5.81 9.76 -1.32
CA VAL A 293 4.80 9.03 -2.09
C VAL A 293 5.24 7.60 -2.27
N VAL A 294 4.33 6.68 -1.97
CA VAL A 294 4.51 5.25 -2.21
C VAL A 294 3.56 4.86 -3.32
N GLY A 295 4.08 4.15 -4.30
CA GLY A 295 3.28 3.83 -5.47
C GLY A 295 3.99 2.95 -6.46
N LYS A 296 3.51 3.04 -7.69
CA LYS A 296 4.04 2.28 -8.83
C LYS A 296 4.41 3.20 -9.97
N VAL A 297 5.38 2.77 -10.75
CA VAL A 297 5.68 3.36 -12.05
C VAL A 297 4.73 2.78 -13.09
N ASN A 298 4.28 3.62 -14.00
CA ASN A 298 3.41 3.24 -15.11
C ASN A 298 3.89 3.95 -16.37
N ARG A 299 4.10 3.22 -17.47
CA ARG A 299 4.37 3.87 -18.75
C ARG A 299 3.06 4.43 -19.32
N ASN A 300 3.04 5.72 -19.59
CA ASN A 300 1.96 6.34 -20.34
C ASN A 300 2.22 6.15 -21.83
N MET A 301 1.52 5.19 -22.44
CA MET A 301 1.68 4.83 -23.86
C MET A 301 1.37 5.98 -24.83
N PHE A 302 0.57 6.96 -24.40
CA PHE A 302 0.17 8.08 -25.26
C PHE A 302 1.25 9.16 -25.37
N PHE A 303 2.02 9.36 -24.29
CA PHE A 303 3.06 10.39 -24.21
C PHE A 303 4.48 9.80 -24.18
N ASP A 304 4.58 8.48 -24.30
CA ASP A 304 5.81 7.69 -24.21
C ASP A 304 6.73 8.09 -23.04
N ARG A 305 6.15 8.25 -21.85
CA ARG A 305 6.88 8.64 -20.62
C ARG A 305 6.45 7.82 -19.42
N LEU A 306 7.31 7.76 -18.41
CA LEU A 306 6.97 7.19 -17.11
C LEU A 306 6.14 8.18 -16.28
N GLU A 307 5.16 7.66 -15.56
CA GLU A 307 4.36 8.37 -14.57
C GLU A 307 4.32 7.56 -13.28
N PHE A 308 4.34 8.23 -12.13
CA PHE A 308 4.24 7.60 -10.83
C PHE A 308 2.78 7.63 -10.36
N VAL A 309 2.15 6.49 -10.20
CA VAL A 309 0.78 6.41 -9.69
C VAL A 309 0.83 6.27 -8.17
N ALA A 310 0.42 7.33 -7.47
CA ALA A 310 0.38 7.38 -6.02
C ALA A 310 -0.64 6.34 -5.50
N GLN A 311 -0.18 5.50 -4.60
CA GLN A 311 -1.03 4.58 -3.85
C GLN A 311 -1.19 5.02 -2.40
N LEU A 312 -0.18 5.72 -1.88
CA LEU A 312 -0.16 6.32 -0.57
C LEU A 312 0.69 7.59 -0.61
N VAL A 313 0.20 8.66 0.01
CA VAL A 313 0.91 9.94 0.12
C VAL A 313 1.00 10.38 1.57
N PHE A 314 2.15 10.93 1.91
CA PHE A 314 2.43 11.62 3.16
C PHE A 314 2.76 13.07 2.81
N ALA A 315 1.81 13.96 3.12
CA ALA A 315 1.89 15.38 2.75
C ALA A 315 3.00 16.13 3.51
N ASN A 316 3.33 15.69 4.73
CA ASN A 316 4.34 16.30 5.58
C ASN A 316 5.23 15.21 6.20
N PRO A 317 6.21 14.65 5.45
CA PRO A 317 7.15 13.70 6.00
C PRO A 317 7.98 14.36 7.12
N ASN A 318 8.18 13.63 8.23
CA ASN A 318 8.90 14.16 9.40
C ASN A 318 10.41 14.32 9.10
N PRO A 319 10.97 15.54 9.18
CA PRO A 319 12.39 15.78 8.88
C PRO A 319 13.36 14.94 9.72
N ASP A 320 13.08 14.76 11.01
CA ASP A 320 13.96 14.00 11.91
C ASP A 320 13.99 12.51 11.54
N GLU A 321 12.84 11.95 11.15
CA GLU A 321 12.78 10.57 10.65
C GLU A 321 13.54 10.40 9.33
N GLU A 322 13.47 11.39 8.44
CA GLU A 322 14.16 11.36 7.15
C GLU A 322 15.68 11.51 7.31
N LEU A 323 16.14 12.38 8.23
CA LEU A 323 17.55 12.52 8.60
C LEU A 323 18.12 11.25 9.24
N ALA A 324 17.36 10.63 10.16
CA ALA A 324 17.76 9.38 10.78
C ALA A 324 17.90 8.25 9.75
N ARG A 325 17.03 8.22 8.74
CA ARG A 325 17.07 7.24 7.65
C ARG A 325 18.32 7.38 6.77
N LEU A 326 18.69 8.62 6.41
CA LEU A 326 19.92 8.89 5.65
C LEU A 326 21.16 8.47 6.43
N SER A 327 21.17 8.72 7.74
CA SER A 327 22.28 8.36 8.63
C SER A 327 22.44 6.85 8.81
N ALA A 328 21.36 6.07 8.66
CA ALA A 328 21.39 4.61 8.74
C ALA A 328 21.83 3.91 7.43
N GLN A 329 21.94 4.66 6.33
CA GLN A 329 22.37 4.17 5.01
C GLN A 329 23.83 4.54 4.67
N ALA A 330 24.46 5.40 5.48
CA ALA A 330 25.87 5.80 5.39
C ALA A 330 26.77 4.90 6.25
#